data_AF-A0A924N5T0-F1
#
_entry.id   AF-A0A924N5T0-F1
#
_cell.length_a   1.000
_cell.length_b   1.000
_cell.length_c   1.000
_cell.angle_alpha   90.00
_cell.angle_beta   90.00
_cell.angle_gamma   90.00
#
_symmetry.space_group_name_H-M   'P 1'
#
loop_
_entity.id
_entity.type
_entity.pdbx_description
1 polymer ?
#
loop_
_entity_poly.entity_id
_entity_poly.type
_entity_poly.pdbx_seq_one_letter_code
_entity_poly.pdbx_strand_id
1 'polypeptide(L)'
;GPSLFRGDSLDGLVAPFVDAAMIEAVAIEHARGRRLLIATTNLDSQKATIWDMGAIATRGGEAAVKLFRDVLVASATLPGLFPPKLIDVEAPDGEGGMVRYQEMHVDGGVAAPLFLMPDALLRWRDLGQRLRRGRVYVIFNTVLDPSPRSTPTGVTSIMSRSFETMLRFSYRQALSVAAGFCARHNLPLWVASIPPTFSDFNMMKFDTAAMKRTFDDAEALAIAGRLWSTPTAAPEPLWRGLFKRQPPTRHGDQDPILVPNPSPDLELP
;
A
#
# COMPACT_ATOMS: atom_id res chain seq x y z
N GLY A 1 27.18 -0.70 6.55
CA GLY A 1 27.61 0.38 5.64
C GLY A 1 26.74 1.60 5.89
N PRO A 2 27.24 2.83 5.85
CA PRO A 2 26.47 3.96 6.36
C PRO A 2 25.45 4.38 5.31
N SER A 3 24.17 4.29 5.68
CA SER A 3 23.09 4.97 4.96
C SER A 3 23.22 6.49 5.18
N LEU A 4 22.62 7.29 4.29
CA LEU A 4 22.68 8.75 4.33
C LEU A 4 21.93 9.36 5.54
N PHE A 5 21.11 8.58 6.26
CA PHE A 5 20.34 9.00 7.44
C PHE A 5 20.43 7.94 8.55
N ARG A 6 20.55 8.34 9.82
CA ARG A 6 20.55 7.35 10.92
C ARG A 6 19.19 6.67 11.03
N GLY A 7 19.16 5.34 11.14
CA GLY A 7 17.91 4.57 11.36
C GLY A 7 17.11 5.03 12.57
N ASP A 8 17.80 5.53 13.61
CA ASP A 8 17.21 6.17 14.79
C ASP A 8 16.22 7.29 14.46
N SER A 9 16.35 7.93 13.29
CA SER A 9 15.46 9.01 12.86
C SER A 9 14.06 8.53 12.47
N LEU A 10 13.92 7.34 11.89
CA LEU A 10 12.61 6.81 11.50
C LEU A 10 11.92 6.15 12.70
N ASP A 11 12.68 5.40 13.51
CA ASP A 11 12.20 4.86 14.79
C ASP A 11 11.66 5.99 15.69
N GLY A 12 12.38 7.11 15.80
CA GLY A 12 11.97 8.28 16.56
C GLY A 12 10.76 9.03 16.00
N LEU A 13 10.51 8.94 14.69
CA LEU A 13 9.30 9.50 14.07
C LEU A 13 8.08 8.60 14.29
N VAL A 14 8.25 7.28 14.33
CA VAL A 14 7.15 6.32 14.45
C VAL A 14 6.74 6.14 15.91
N ALA A 15 7.70 6.02 16.83
CA ALA A 15 7.44 5.68 18.23
C ALA A 15 6.43 6.59 18.96
N PRO A 16 6.39 7.92 18.74
CA PRO A 16 5.41 8.80 19.39
C PRO A 16 3.97 8.59 18.92
N PHE A 17 3.77 8.10 17.69
CA PHE A 17 2.43 7.91 17.11
C PHE A 17 1.93 6.46 17.19
N VAL A 18 2.84 5.50 17.33
CA VAL A 18 2.51 4.07 17.46
C VAL A 18 2.67 3.65 18.92
N ASP A 19 1.67 4.00 19.72
CA ASP A 19 1.60 3.67 21.14
C ASP A 19 0.82 2.38 21.41
N ALA A 20 0.76 1.98 22.69
CA ALA A 20 0.04 0.79 23.10
C ALA A 20 -1.47 0.89 22.83
N ALA A 21 -2.06 2.08 22.94
CA ALA A 21 -3.48 2.30 22.72
C ALA A 21 -3.86 2.10 21.24
N MET A 22 -3.05 2.61 20.31
CA MET A 22 -3.22 2.35 18.88
C MET A 22 -3.13 0.85 18.58
N ILE A 23 -2.14 0.15 19.14
CA ILE A 23 -1.95 -1.29 18.91
C ILE A 23 -3.13 -2.09 19.48
N GLU A 24 -3.62 -1.73 20.66
CA GLU A 24 -4.81 -2.35 21.25
C GLU A 24 -6.06 -2.14 20.37
N ALA A 25 -6.26 -0.93 19.83
CA ALA A 25 -7.34 -0.66 18.89
C ALA A 25 -7.25 -1.56 17.63
N VAL A 26 -6.04 -1.81 17.11
CA VAL A 26 -5.81 -2.74 16.01
C VAL A 26 -6.19 -4.19 16.40
N ALA A 27 -5.84 -4.62 17.62
CA ALA A 27 -6.22 -5.95 18.12
C ALA A 27 -7.76 -6.10 18.24
N ILE A 28 -8.45 -5.08 18.75
CA ILE A 28 -9.92 -5.07 18.87
C ILE A 28 -10.58 -5.20 17.50
N GLU A 29 -10.14 -4.44 16.51
CA GLU A 29 -10.68 -4.52 15.15
C GLU A 29 -10.30 -5.83 14.44
N HIS A 30 -9.13 -6.39 14.76
CA HIS A 30 -8.74 -7.72 14.28
C HIS A 30 -9.68 -8.82 14.78
N ALA A 31 -10.07 -8.77 16.06
CA ALA A 31 -11.06 -9.69 16.64
C ALA A 31 -12.45 -9.55 15.98
N ARG A 32 -12.80 -8.36 15.46
CA ARG A 32 -14.01 -8.12 14.67
C ARG A 32 -13.91 -8.60 13.22
N GLY A 33 -12.78 -9.19 12.82
CA GLY A 33 -12.54 -9.74 11.49
C GLY A 33 -11.88 -8.78 10.50
N ARG A 34 -11.52 -7.56 10.91
CA ARG A 34 -10.71 -6.66 10.06
C ARG A 34 -9.27 -7.17 9.99
N ARG A 35 -8.57 -6.87 8.89
CA ARG A 35 -7.18 -7.30 8.69
C ARG A 35 -6.34 -6.10 8.30
N LEU A 36 -5.25 -5.87 9.04
CA LEU A 36 -4.21 -4.91 8.71
C LEU A 36 -2.98 -5.72 8.31
N LEU A 37 -2.67 -5.70 7.02
CA LEU A 37 -1.54 -6.43 6.45
C LEU A 37 -0.50 -5.41 5.98
N ILE A 38 0.75 -5.61 6.39
CA ILE A 38 1.87 -4.75 6.01
C ILE A 38 2.93 -5.59 5.31
N ALA A 39 3.43 -5.08 4.18
CA ALA A 39 4.48 -5.75 3.42
C ALA A 39 5.84 -5.15 3.74
N THR A 40 6.84 -6.02 3.82
CA THR A 40 8.26 -5.66 3.81
C THR A 40 8.95 -6.50 2.75
N THR A 41 10.13 -6.08 2.30
CA THR A 41 10.97 -6.90 1.45
C THR A 41 12.10 -7.50 2.28
N ASN A 42 12.13 -8.83 2.40
CA ASN A 42 13.26 -9.53 3.00
C ASN A 42 14.38 -9.62 1.94
N LEU A 43 15.52 -8.98 2.21
CA LEU A 43 16.66 -8.93 1.29
C LEU A 43 17.46 -10.23 1.21
N ASP A 44 17.46 -11.03 2.29
CA ASP A 44 18.17 -12.30 2.35
C ASP A 44 17.48 -13.36 1.47
N SER A 45 16.15 -13.36 1.47
CA SER A 45 15.33 -14.27 0.64
C SER A 45 14.85 -13.66 -0.68
N GLN A 46 15.00 -12.35 -0.85
CA GLN A 46 14.51 -11.57 -1.99
C GLN A 46 13.00 -11.72 -2.24
N LYS A 47 12.21 -11.82 -1.15
CA LYS A 47 10.77 -12.04 -1.20
C LYS A 47 10.03 -10.99 -0.38
N ALA A 48 8.76 -10.78 -0.75
CA ALA A 48 7.84 -10.04 0.09
C ALA A 48 7.47 -10.88 1.32
N THR A 49 7.59 -10.26 2.50
CA THR A 49 7.07 -10.80 3.76
C THR A 49 5.84 -9.99 4.13
N ILE A 50 4.69 -10.66 4.28
CA ILE A 50 3.42 -10.05 4.66
C ILE A 50 3.17 -10.30 6.15
N TRP A 51 3.04 -9.23 6.91
CA TRP A 51 2.85 -9.24 8.35
C TRP A 51 1.37 -8.99 8.67
N ASP A 52 0.74 -9.89 9.45
CA ASP A 52 -0.57 -9.63 10.03
C ASP A 52 -0.40 -8.82 11.32
N MET A 53 -0.60 -7.52 11.21
CA MET A 53 -0.41 -6.58 12.31
C MET A 53 -1.46 -6.76 13.41
N GLY A 54 -2.65 -7.27 13.06
CA GLY A 54 -3.67 -7.60 14.05
C GLY A 54 -3.33 -8.84 14.85
N ALA A 55 -2.74 -9.85 14.22
CA ALA A 55 -2.21 -11.02 14.91
C ALA A 55 -1.03 -10.65 15.83
N ILE A 56 -0.13 -9.77 15.38
CA ILE A 56 0.96 -9.24 16.22
C ILE A 56 0.37 -8.48 17.42
N ALA A 57 -0.57 -7.55 17.17
CA ALA A 57 -1.20 -6.75 18.21
C ALA A 57 -1.91 -7.60 19.28
N THR A 58 -2.59 -8.67 18.86
CA THR A 58 -3.33 -9.58 19.75
C THR A 58 -2.42 -10.33 20.73
N ARG A 59 -1.12 -10.49 20.43
CA ARG A 59 -0.16 -11.13 21.37
C ARG A 59 0.05 -10.30 22.63
N GLY A 60 -0.07 -8.96 22.53
CA GLY A 60 0.14 -8.03 23.64
C GLY A 60 1.58 -7.99 24.17
N GLY A 61 1.81 -7.08 25.13
CA GLY A 61 3.11 -6.91 25.79
C GLY A 61 4.17 -6.18 24.97
N GLU A 62 5.32 -5.90 25.60
CA GLU A 62 6.39 -5.09 25.02
C GLU A 62 7.00 -5.69 23.75
N ALA A 63 7.09 -7.03 23.68
CA ALA A 63 7.60 -7.72 22.50
C ALA A 63 6.71 -7.51 21.27
N ALA A 64 5.38 -7.53 21.44
CA ALA A 64 4.45 -7.24 20.35
C ALA A 64 4.55 -5.78 19.91
N VAL A 65 4.65 -4.84 20.85
CA VAL A 65 4.83 -3.41 20.54
C VAL A 65 6.12 -3.15 19.77
N LYS A 66 7.23 -3.75 20.22
CA LYS A 66 8.52 -3.67 19.53
C LYS A 66 8.41 -4.21 18.11
N LEU A 67 7.88 -5.42 17.93
CA LEU A 67 7.74 -6.02 16.60
C LEU A 67 6.82 -5.19 15.69
N PHE A 68 5.71 -4.67 16.21
CA PHE A 68 4.78 -3.83 15.46
C PHE A 68 5.46 -2.58 14.91
N ARG A 69 6.27 -1.91 15.74
CA ARG A 69 7.07 -0.74 15.34
C ARG A 69 8.18 -1.13 14.36
N ASP A 70 8.90 -2.21 14.64
CA ASP A 70 9.99 -2.69 13.78
C ASP A 70 9.48 -3.00 12.36
N VAL A 71 8.30 -3.63 12.23
CA VAL A 71 7.66 -3.89 10.93
C VAL A 71 7.24 -2.60 10.22
N LEU A 72 6.63 -1.65 10.93
CA LEU A 72 6.24 -0.35 10.35
C LEU A 72 7.45 0.42 9.83
N VAL A 73 8.51 0.49 10.63
CA VAL A 73 9.75 1.15 10.25
C VAL A 73 10.37 0.43 9.06
N ALA A 74 10.50 -0.90 9.09
CA ALA A 74 11.01 -1.69 7.99
C ALA A 74 10.25 -1.45 6.67
N SER A 75 8.91 -1.41 6.73
CA SER A 75 8.04 -1.22 5.57
C SER A 75 8.20 0.14 4.89
N ALA A 76 8.71 1.16 5.62
CA ALA A 76 8.98 2.51 5.13
C ALA A 76 10.48 2.80 4.93
N THR A 77 11.36 1.84 5.19
CA THR A 77 12.82 1.98 5.05
C THR A 77 13.22 1.86 3.59
N LEU A 78 13.30 3.00 2.91
CA LEU A 78 13.74 3.08 1.52
C LEU A 78 15.22 2.68 1.37
N PRO A 79 15.55 1.71 0.50
CA PRO A 79 16.93 1.29 0.24
C PRO A 79 17.84 2.45 -0.18
N GLY A 80 19.06 2.47 0.38
CA GLY A 80 20.07 3.50 0.12
C GLY A 80 19.87 4.80 0.92
N LEU A 81 18.65 5.09 1.39
CA LEU A 81 18.36 6.25 2.22
C LEU A 81 18.49 5.92 3.71
N PHE A 82 17.90 4.80 4.14
CA PHE A 82 17.91 4.32 5.53
C PHE A 82 18.56 2.93 5.64
N PRO A 83 19.17 2.58 6.79
CA PRO A 83 19.68 1.23 7.00
C PRO A 83 18.50 0.25 7.09
N PRO A 84 18.65 -0.98 6.59
CA PRO A 84 17.62 -2.01 6.72
C PRO A 84 17.34 -2.32 8.19
N LYS A 85 16.12 -2.75 8.50
CA LYS A 85 15.74 -3.20 9.83
C LYS A 85 16.05 -4.70 9.96
N LEU A 86 16.76 -5.08 11.01
CA LEU A 86 17.02 -6.47 11.35
C LEU A 86 15.88 -6.97 12.26
N ILE A 87 15.21 -8.04 11.85
CA ILE A 87 14.12 -8.66 12.62
C ILE A 87 14.59 -10.02 13.09
N ASP A 88 14.51 -10.27 14.40
CA ASP A 88 14.84 -11.57 15.00
C ASP A 88 13.78 -12.61 14.66
N VAL A 89 14.22 -13.76 14.15
CA VAL A 89 13.38 -14.88 13.74
C VAL A 89 13.87 -16.17 14.41
N GLU A 90 12.91 -16.99 14.84
CA GLU A 90 13.15 -18.36 15.27
C GLU A 90 12.60 -19.32 14.22
N ALA A 91 13.44 -20.25 13.75
CA ALA A 91 13.01 -21.31 12.84
C ALA A 91 13.54 -22.67 13.30
N PRO A 92 12.89 -23.78 12.93
CA PRO A 92 13.43 -25.11 13.17
C PRO A 92 14.82 -25.26 12.52
N ASP A 93 15.78 -25.78 13.27
CA ASP A 93 17.15 -26.00 12.77
C ASP A 93 17.30 -27.26 11.89
N GLY A 94 16.24 -28.07 11.80
CA GLY A 94 16.25 -29.35 11.09
C GLY A 94 16.81 -30.52 11.90
N GLU A 95 17.34 -30.27 13.09
CA GLU A 95 17.91 -31.26 14.04
C GLU A 95 17.03 -31.46 15.28
N GLY A 96 15.87 -30.80 15.33
CA GLY A 96 14.90 -30.89 16.42
C GLY A 96 14.96 -29.75 17.43
N GLY A 97 15.80 -28.74 17.19
CA GLY A 97 15.86 -27.49 17.95
C GLY A 97 15.33 -26.29 17.17
N MET A 98 15.59 -25.11 17.72
CA MET A 98 15.27 -23.82 17.10
C MET A 98 16.56 -23.01 16.91
N VAL A 99 16.78 -22.51 15.71
CA VAL A 99 17.84 -21.54 15.42
C VAL A 99 17.26 -20.13 15.45
N ARG A 100 17.98 -19.24 16.13
CA ARG A 100 17.72 -17.80 16.09
C ARG A 100 18.63 -17.16 15.04
N TYR A 101 18.06 -16.38 14.15
CA TYR A 101 18.79 -15.60 13.18
C TYR A 101 18.07 -14.27 12.93
N GLN A 102 18.71 -13.37 12.18
CA GLN A 102 18.13 -12.09 11.83
C GLN A 102 17.86 -12.03 10.33
N GLU A 103 16.68 -11.56 9.98
CA GLU A 103 16.32 -11.25 8.59
C GLU A 103 16.47 -9.75 8.33
N MET A 104 16.97 -9.40 7.15
CA MET A 104 17.16 -8.02 6.72
C MET A 104 15.94 -7.52 5.94
N HIS A 105 15.19 -6.58 6.53
CA HIS A 105 13.96 -6.04 5.94
C HIS A 105 14.09 -4.58 5.51
N VAL A 106 13.52 -4.27 4.35
CA VAL A 106 13.37 -2.92 3.79
C VAL A 106 11.95 -2.70 3.27
N ASP A 107 11.74 -1.53 2.68
CA ASP A 107 10.48 -1.07 2.10
C ASP A 107 9.73 -2.16 1.32
N GLY A 108 8.43 -2.28 1.59
CA GLY A 108 7.58 -3.28 0.97
C GLY A 108 7.38 -3.07 -0.53
N GLY A 109 7.50 -1.83 -1.01
CA GLY A 109 7.33 -1.45 -2.40
C GLY A 109 8.38 -2.02 -3.35
N VAL A 110 9.50 -2.53 -2.82
CA VAL A 110 10.52 -3.22 -3.62
C VAL A 110 10.01 -4.56 -4.16
N ALA A 111 9.36 -5.39 -3.33
CA ALA A 111 8.84 -6.70 -3.73
C ALA A 111 7.32 -6.76 -3.88
N ALA A 112 6.57 -5.92 -3.16
CA ALA A 112 5.11 -5.87 -3.13
C ALA A 112 4.59 -4.42 -3.24
N PRO A 113 4.83 -3.73 -4.38
CA PRO A 113 4.39 -2.34 -4.65
C PRO A 113 2.89 -2.09 -4.47
N LEU A 114 2.06 -3.11 -4.67
CA LEU A 114 0.65 -3.12 -4.33
C LEU A 114 0.26 -4.53 -3.91
N PHE A 115 -0.16 -4.69 -2.65
CA PHE A 115 -0.65 -5.96 -2.14
C PHE A 115 -2.17 -5.93 -1.99
N LEU A 116 -2.86 -6.74 -2.80
CA LEU A 116 -4.31 -6.95 -2.67
C LEU A 116 -4.61 -8.24 -1.90
N MET A 117 -3.92 -9.30 -2.27
CA MET A 117 -4.02 -10.63 -1.69
C MET A 117 -2.81 -11.45 -2.15
N PRO A 118 -2.50 -12.58 -1.50
CA PRO A 118 -1.44 -13.48 -1.96
C PRO A 118 -1.60 -13.86 -3.44
N ASP A 119 -0.48 -13.96 -4.17
CA ASP A 119 -0.45 -14.20 -5.62
C ASP A 119 -1.24 -15.43 -6.07
N ALA A 120 -1.27 -16.48 -5.25
CA ALA A 120 -2.05 -17.68 -5.52
C ALA A 120 -3.56 -17.37 -5.62
N LEU A 121 -4.06 -16.44 -4.81
CA LEU A 121 -5.47 -16.03 -4.81
C LEU A 121 -5.80 -15.11 -5.99
N LEU A 122 -4.85 -14.31 -6.47
CA LEU A 122 -5.05 -13.45 -7.67
C LEU A 122 -5.32 -14.26 -8.95
N ARG A 123 -4.88 -15.53 -8.98
CA ARG A 123 -5.08 -16.47 -10.10
C ARG A 123 -6.31 -17.35 -9.93
N TRP A 124 -6.98 -17.31 -8.78
CA TRP A 124 -8.13 -18.15 -8.50
C TRP A 124 -9.38 -17.61 -9.19
N ARG A 125 -10.10 -18.47 -9.92
CA ARG A 125 -11.34 -18.10 -10.65
C ARG A 125 -12.56 -17.94 -9.75
N ASP A 126 -12.62 -18.66 -8.63
CA ASP A 126 -13.76 -18.64 -7.72
C ASP A 126 -13.43 -17.88 -6.45
N LEU A 127 -13.61 -16.56 -6.52
CA LEU A 127 -13.74 -15.76 -5.31
C LEU A 127 -15.05 -16.19 -4.63
N GLY A 128 -14.92 -16.76 -3.43
CA GLY A 128 -16.07 -17.12 -2.60
C GLY A 128 -17.05 -15.96 -2.45
N GLN A 129 -18.32 -16.26 -2.13
CA GLN A 129 -19.43 -15.30 -2.15
C GLN A 129 -19.16 -13.98 -1.40
N ARG A 130 -18.35 -14.01 -0.33
CA ARG A 130 -17.98 -12.83 0.46
C ARG A 130 -17.18 -11.79 -0.32
N LEU A 131 -16.26 -12.23 -1.20
CA LEU A 131 -15.42 -11.32 -1.98
C LEU A 131 -16.15 -10.75 -3.21
N ARG A 132 -17.21 -11.42 -3.69
CA ARG A 132 -18.02 -10.94 -4.84
C ARG A 132 -18.76 -9.63 -4.61
N ARG A 133 -18.92 -9.21 -3.35
CA ARG A 133 -19.49 -7.90 -2.96
C ARG A 133 -18.41 -6.89 -2.54
N GLY A 134 -17.14 -7.28 -2.68
CA GLY A 134 -16.00 -6.45 -2.31
C GLY A 134 -15.85 -5.23 -3.22
N ARG A 135 -15.13 -4.26 -2.69
CA ARG A 135 -14.76 -3.00 -3.34
C ARG A 135 -13.28 -2.80 -3.10
N VAL A 136 -12.56 -2.32 -4.11
CA VAL A 136 -11.11 -2.15 -4.03
C VAL A 136 -10.76 -0.67 -4.17
N TYR A 137 -10.09 -0.13 -3.16
CA TYR A 137 -9.53 1.22 -3.17
C TYR A 137 -8.01 1.11 -3.14
N VAL A 138 -7.34 1.84 -4.03
CA VAL A 138 -5.89 1.88 -4.12
C VAL A 138 -5.43 3.32 -4.03
N ILE A 139 -4.53 3.60 -3.10
CA ILE A 139 -3.90 4.90 -2.96
C ILE A 139 -2.41 4.73 -3.26
N PHE A 140 -1.92 5.44 -4.26
CA PHE A 140 -0.49 5.61 -4.51
C PHE A 140 -0.05 6.94 -3.91
N ASN A 141 0.79 6.88 -2.88
CA ASN A 141 1.44 8.07 -2.31
C ASN A 141 2.62 8.55 -3.20
N THR A 142 2.36 8.71 -4.48
CA THR A 142 3.30 9.17 -5.50
C THR A 142 2.55 9.64 -6.74
N VAL A 143 3.24 10.38 -7.60
CA VAL A 143 2.76 10.67 -8.95
C VAL A 143 2.99 9.41 -9.81
N LEU A 144 1.96 8.82 -10.41
CA LEU A 144 2.17 7.66 -11.28
C LEU A 144 2.82 8.08 -12.61
N ASP A 145 2.33 9.16 -13.22
CA ASP A 145 2.78 9.68 -14.52
C ASP A 145 3.37 11.10 -14.38
N PRO A 146 4.66 11.23 -14.03
CA PRO A 146 5.29 12.54 -13.86
C PRO A 146 5.60 13.19 -15.21
N SER A 147 5.62 14.52 -15.24
CA SER A 147 6.16 15.27 -16.38
C SER A 147 7.65 14.93 -16.62
N PRO A 148 8.10 14.86 -17.88
CA PRO A 148 9.51 14.64 -18.19
C PRO A 148 10.41 15.70 -17.54
N ARG A 149 11.56 15.26 -17.01
CA ARG A 149 12.59 16.16 -16.43
C ARG A 149 13.99 15.63 -16.71
N SER A 150 14.95 16.54 -16.89
CA SER A 150 16.36 16.20 -17.02
C SER A 150 16.92 15.67 -15.70
N THR A 151 17.79 14.66 -15.78
CA THR A 151 18.45 14.08 -14.61
C THR A 151 19.88 14.62 -14.52
N PRO A 152 20.31 15.17 -13.37
CA PRO A 152 21.70 15.60 -13.19
C PRO A 152 22.68 14.45 -13.39
N THR A 153 23.88 14.74 -13.91
CA THR A 153 24.90 13.74 -14.30
C THR A 153 25.66 13.09 -13.12
N GLY A 154 25.35 13.45 -11.88
CA GLY A 154 25.98 12.86 -10.69
C GLY A 154 25.53 11.41 -10.45
N VAL A 155 26.46 10.54 -10.06
CA VAL A 155 26.20 9.10 -9.81
C VAL A 155 25.03 8.89 -8.85
N THR A 156 24.99 9.61 -7.73
CA THR A 156 23.89 9.53 -6.75
C THR A 156 22.55 9.94 -7.34
N SER A 157 22.53 11.01 -8.15
CA SER A 157 21.33 11.50 -8.83
C SER A 157 20.80 10.49 -9.86
N ILE A 158 21.71 9.86 -10.60
CA ILE A 158 21.38 8.80 -11.55
C ILE A 158 20.81 7.58 -10.82
N MET A 159 21.47 7.10 -9.76
CA MET A 159 21.01 5.95 -8.98
C MET A 159 19.64 6.19 -8.36
N SER A 160 19.42 7.35 -7.75
CA SER A 160 18.12 7.73 -7.17
C SER A 160 17.04 7.80 -8.25
N ARG A 161 17.32 8.40 -9.41
CA ARG A 161 16.36 8.47 -10.52
C ARG A 161 16.05 7.08 -11.09
N SER A 162 17.04 6.21 -11.23
CA SER A 162 16.87 4.84 -11.71
C SER A 162 15.98 4.03 -10.76
N PHE A 163 16.22 4.13 -9.45
CA PHE A 163 15.39 3.48 -8.44
C PHE A 163 13.95 4.01 -8.44
N GLU A 164 13.78 5.33 -8.43
CA GLU A 164 12.47 5.99 -8.55
C GLU A 164 11.72 5.52 -9.82
N THR A 165 12.43 5.41 -10.95
CA THR A 165 11.86 4.97 -12.22
C THR A 165 11.43 3.51 -12.14
N MET A 166 12.27 2.62 -11.60
CA MET A 166 11.92 1.21 -11.39
C MET A 166 10.67 1.05 -10.51
N LEU A 167 10.62 1.75 -9.36
CA LEU A 167 9.45 1.71 -8.48
C LEU A 167 8.18 2.18 -9.20
N ARG A 168 8.23 3.28 -9.95
CA ARG A 168 7.08 3.77 -10.71
C ARG A 168 6.59 2.76 -11.75
N PHE A 169 7.50 2.11 -12.49
CA PHE A 169 7.12 1.04 -13.41
C PHE A 169 6.49 -0.15 -12.67
N SER A 170 7.07 -0.52 -11.53
CA SER A 170 6.55 -1.58 -10.65
C SER A 170 5.13 -1.28 -10.16
N TYR A 171 4.87 -0.05 -9.69
CA TYR A 171 3.53 0.41 -9.27
C TYR A 171 2.51 0.34 -10.41
N ARG A 172 2.86 0.84 -11.61
CA ARG A 172 1.96 0.77 -12.78
C ARG A 172 1.64 -0.68 -13.15
N GLN A 173 2.64 -1.56 -13.13
CA GLN A 173 2.43 -2.97 -13.44
C GLN A 173 1.55 -3.65 -12.39
N ALA A 174 1.77 -3.38 -11.11
CA ALA A 174 0.96 -3.93 -10.04
C ALA A 174 -0.49 -3.42 -10.10
N LEU A 175 -0.70 -2.14 -10.46
CA LEU A 175 -2.03 -1.60 -10.73
C LEU A 175 -2.70 -2.30 -11.93
N SER A 176 -1.95 -2.60 -12.99
CA SER A 176 -2.49 -3.32 -14.15
C SER A 176 -2.97 -4.73 -13.77
N VAL A 177 -2.19 -5.45 -12.96
CA VAL A 177 -2.58 -6.78 -12.43
C VAL A 177 -3.83 -6.67 -11.54
N ALA A 178 -3.86 -5.68 -10.64
CA ALA A 178 -4.99 -5.38 -9.78
C ALA A 178 -6.27 -5.07 -10.58
N ALA A 179 -6.16 -4.22 -11.60
CA ALA A 179 -7.27 -3.84 -12.48
C ALA A 179 -7.80 -5.04 -13.26
N GLY A 180 -6.90 -5.88 -13.81
CA GLY A 180 -7.27 -7.11 -14.49
C GLY A 180 -7.99 -8.11 -13.56
N PHE A 181 -7.54 -8.24 -12.32
CA PHE A 181 -8.22 -9.05 -11.31
C PHE A 181 -9.62 -8.50 -10.98
N CYS A 182 -9.71 -7.20 -10.67
CA CYS A 182 -10.99 -6.56 -10.35
C CYS A 182 -11.99 -6.68 -11.50
N ALA A 183 -11.55 -6.46 -12.74
CA ALA A 183 -12.38 -6.60 -13.94
C ALA A 183 -12.90 -8.04 -14.14
N ARG A 184 -12.06 -9.06 -13.95
CA ARG A 184 -12.47 -10.48 -14.07
C ARG A 184 -13.54 -10.87 -13.06
N HIS A 185 -13.52 -10.25 -11.88
CA HIS A 185 -14.40 -10.59 -10.76
C HIS A 185 -15.51 -9.58 -10.52
N ASN A 186 -15.69 -8.61 -11.43
CA ASN A 186 -16.68 -7.55 -11.32
C ASN A 186 -16.59 -6.77 -9.98
N LEU A 187 -15.36 -6.57 -9.50
CA LEU A 187 -15.07 -5.76 -8.32
C LEU A 187 -14.84 -4.31 -8.76
N PRO A 188 -15.60 -3.35 -8.22
CA PRO A 188 -15.30 -1.94 -8.45
C PRO A 188 -13.90 -1.57 -7.93
N LEU A 189 -13.13 -0.85 -8.75
CA LEU A 189 -11.77 -0.38 -8.46
C LEU A 189 -11.72 1.15 -8.51
N TRP A 190 -11.31 1.77 -7.40
CA TRP A 190 -11.03 3.20 -7.30
C TRP A 190 -9.55 3.40 -7.01
N VAL A 191 -8.95 4.35 -7.72
CA VAL A 191 -7.52 4.65 -7.61
C VAL A 191 -7.33 6.15 -7.40
N ALA A 192 -6.53 6.48 -6.40
CA ALA A 192 -6.02 7.83 -6.16
C ALA A 192 -4.50 7.82 -6.27
N SER A 193 -3.93 8.87 -6.86
CA SER A 193 -2.49 9.12 -6.89
C SER A 193 -2.24 10.62 -6.84
N ILE A 194 -1.04 11.04 -6.46
CA ILE A 194 -0.70 12.47 -6.41
C ILE A 194 -0.77 13.04 -7.83
N PRO A 195 -1.57 14.09 -8.08
CA PRO A 195 -1.66 14.71 -9.40
C PRO A 195 -0.32 15.29 -9.86
N PRO A 196 -0.01 15.28 -11.17
CA PRO A 196 1.24 15.84 -11.68
C PRO A 196 1.34 17.36 -11.50
N THR A 197 0.22 18.04 -11.23
CA THR A 197 0.16 19.48 -10.92
C THR A 197 0.79 19.81 -9.56
N PHE A 198 1.04 18.83 -8.71
CA PHE A 198 1.72 19.02 -7.42
C PHE A 198 3.21 19.14 -7.73
N SER A 199 3.65 20.37 -7.99
CA SER A 199 5.07 20.67 -8.23
C SER A 199 5.91 20.27 -7.01
N ASP A 200 7.14 19.84 -7.25
CA ASP A 200 8.16 19.52 -6.24
C ASP A 200 7.99 18.23 -5.42
N PHE A 201 7.03 17.35 -5.74
CA PHE A 201 6.96 16.04 -5.07
C PHE A 201 8.19 15.18 -5.36
N ASN A 202 8.90 14.79 -4.30
CA ASN A 202 10.00 13.83 -4.34
C ASN A 202 9.77 12.76 -3.27
N MET A 203 9.49 11.53 -3.71
CA MET A 203 9.22 10.39 -2.82
C MET A 203 10.36 10.07 -1.85
N MET A 204 11.58 10.53 -2.14
CA MET A 204 12.78 10.28 -1.33
C MET A 204 13.09 11.45 -0.38
N LYS A 205 12.26 12.50 -0.32
CA LYS A 205 12.47 13.66 0.56
C LYS A 205 11.32 13.81 1.56
N PHE A 206 11.69 13.93 2.83
CA PHE A 206 10.77 14.21 3.94
C PHE A 206 10.74 15.72 4.21
N ASP A 207 9.89 16.45 3.49
CA ASP A 207 9.62 17.87 3.72
C ASP A 207 8.22 18.02 4.34
N THR A 208 8.17 18.37 5.62
CA THR A 208 6.91 18.42 6.38
C THR A 208 5.90 19.41 5.79
N ALA A 209 6.38 20.56 5.27
CA ALA A 209 5.51 21.57 4.69
C ALA A 209 4.93 21.11 3.34
N ALA A 210 5.72 20.44 2.51
CA ALA A 210 5.24 19.83 1.27
C ALA A 210 4.29 18.65 1.53
N MET A 211 4.60 17.80 2.51
CA MET A 211 3.74 16.67 2.90
C MET A 211 2.39 17.15 3.43
N LYS A 212 2.38 18.18 4.29
CA LYS A 212 1.14 18.78 4.79
C LYS A 212 0.30 19.38 3.66
N ARG A 213 0.90 20.15 2.76
CA ARG A 213 0.19 20.68 1.57
C ARG A 213 -0.41 19.55 0.73
N THR A 214 0.36 18.49 0.49
CA THR A 214 -0.12 17.33 -0.27
C THR A 214 -1.32 16.66 0.40
N PHE A 215 -1.28 16.55 1.73
CA PHE A 215 -2.38 16.01 2.54
C PHE A 215 -3.62 16.91 2.44
N ASP A 216 -3.49 18.20 2.70
CA ASP A 216 -4.59 19.18 2.70
C ASP A 216 -5.27 19.23 1.31
N ASP A 217 -4.48 19.22 0.23
CA ASP A 217 -5.01 19.21 -1.15
C ASP A 217 -5.75 17.89 -1.47
N ALA A 218 -5.22 16.74 -1.01
CA ALA A 218 -5.87 15.44 -1.20
C ALA A 218 -7.16 15.32 -0.40
N GLU A 219 -7.20 15.85 0.82
CA GLU A 219 -8.40 15.94 1.65
C GLU A 219 -9.48 16.80 0.97
N ALA A 220 -9.12 17.97 0.45
CA ALA A 220 -10.04 18.83 -0.28
C ALA A 220 -10.60 18.14 -1.55
N LEU A 221 -9.78 17.37 -2.26
CA LEU A 221 -10.24 16.55 -3.40
C LEU A 221 -11.19 15.43 -2.96
N ALA A 222 -10.91 14.79 -1.82
CA ALA A 222 -11.76 13.75 -1.26
C ALA A 222 -13.14 14.30 -0.90
N ILE A 223 -13.20 15.37 -0.09
CA ILE A 223 -14.44 16.04 0.31
C ILE A 223 -15.25 16.50 -0.90
N ALA A 224 -14.58 16.97 -1.96
CA ALA A 224 -15.24 17.40 -3.18
C ALA A 224 -15.68 16.24 -4.12
N GLY A 225 -15.43 14.98 -3.76
CA GLY A 225 -15.77 13.81 -4.57
C GLY A 225 -14.94 13.68 -5.86
N ARG A 226 -13.74 14.29 -5.90
CA ARG A 226 -12.86 14.36 -7.08
C ARG A 226 -11.53 13.60 -6.91
N LEU A 227 -11.31 12.96 -5.76
CA LEU A 227 -10.07 12.23 -5.48
C LEU A 227 -9.93 10.97 -6.35
N TRP A 228 -11.02 10.22 -6.51
CA TRP A 228 -10.97 8.89 -7.10
C TRP A 228 -11.08 8.92 -8.62
N SER A 229 -10.30 8.05 -9.25
CA SER A 229 -10.41 7.68 -10.65
C SER A 229 -10.69 6.18 -10.77
N THR A 230 -11.45 5.77 -11.78
CA THR A 230 -11.60 4.36 -12.13
C THR A 230 -10.69 4.08 -13.32
N PRO A 231 -9.68 3.19 -13.21
CA PRO A 231 -8.86 2.82 -14.35
C PRO A 231 -9.75 2.22 -15.44
N THR A 232 -9.80 2.86 -16.60
CA THR A 232 -10.44 2.27 -17.77
C THR A 232 -9.60 1.05 -18.16
N ALA A 233 -10.12 -0.16 -18.00
CA ALA A 233 -9.52 -1.33 -18.62
C ALA A 233 -9.57 -1.12 -20.16
N ALA A 234 -8.43 -0.88 -20.80
CA ALA A 234 -8.38 -0.70 -22.25
C ALA A 234 -8.22 -2.05 -22.99
N PRO A 235 -8.65 -2.17 -24.27
CA PRO A 235 -9.84 -1.61 -24.90
C PRO A 235 -10.93 -2.69 -25.11
N GLU A 236 -12.18 -2.26 -25.31
CA GLU A 236 -13.24 -3.16 -25.81
C GLU A 236 -12.78 -3.84 -27.11
N PRO A 237 -13.08 -5.13 -27.30
CA PRO A 237 -12.75 -5.78 -28.56
C PRO A 237 -13.52 -5.12 -29.70
N LEU A 238 -12.83 -4.83 -30.82
CA LEU A 238 -13.29 -4.06 -31.98
C LEU A 238 -14.69 -4.43 -32.49
N TRP A 239 -15.14 -5.66 -32.29
CA TRP A 239 -16.45 -6.15 -32.74
C TRP A 239 -17.64 -5.64 -31.91
N ARG A 240 -17.46 -5.19 -30.66
CA ARG A 240 -18.57 -4.64 -29.84
C ARG A 240 -19.03 -3.25 -30.29
N GLY A 241 -18.22 -2.54 -31.09
CA GLY A 241 -18.61 -1.26 -31.70
C GLY A 241 -19.71 -1.38 -32.76
N LEU A 242 -19.94 -2.58 -33.31
CA LEU A 242 -20.95 -2.84 -34.34
C LEU A 242 -22.39 -2.90 -33.79
N PHE A 243 -22.56 -3.01 -32.47
CA PHE A 243 -23.87 -3.13 -31.81
C PHE A 243 -23.94 -2.27 -30.54
N LYS A 244 -23.63 -0.98 -30.60
CA LYS A 244 -23.83 -0.09 -29.44
C LYS A 244 -25.25 0.46 -29.40
N ARG A 245 -26.06 -0.05 -28.46
CA ARG A 245 -26.89 0.84 -27.63
C ARG A 245 -25.93 1.62 -26.74
N GLN A 246 -26.10 2.93 -26.69
CA GLN A 246 -25.34 3.84 -25.84
C GLN A 246 -25.44 3.33 -24.38
N PRO A 247 -24.33 2.94 -23.72
CA PRO A 247 -24.41 2.63 -22.31
C PRO A 247 -24.82 3.90 -21.57
N PRO A 248 -25.66 3.80 -20.51
CA PRO A 248 -25.99 4.97 -19.72
C PRO A 248 -24.69 5.60 -19.25
N THR A 249 -24.58 6.92 -19.43
CA THR A 249 -23.56 7.74 -18.78
C THR A 249 -23.62 7.44 -17.29
N ARG A 250 -22.71 6.60 -16.77
CA ARG A 250 -22.49 6.50 -15.33
C ARG A 250 -22.00 7.87 -14.90
N HIS A 251 -22.94 8.71 -14.43
CA HIS A 251 -22.61 9.81 -13.54
C HIS A 251 -21.77 9.21 -12.42
N GLY A 252 -20.64 9.84 -12.11
CA GLY A 252 -19.62 9.29 -11.22
C GLY A 252 -20.26 8.62 -10.01
N ASP A 253 -19.99 7.32 -9.85
CA ASP A 253 -20.37 6.60 -8.64
C ASP A 253 -19.78 7.41 -7.48
N GLN A 254 -20.65 8.06 -6.69
CA GLN A 254 -20.24 8.88 -5.57
C GLN A 254 -19.44 8.00 -4.60
N ASP A 255 -18.37 8.56 -4.03
CA ASP A 255 -17.50 7.87 -3.09
C ASP A 255 -18.30 7.33 -1.90
N PRO A 256 -18.50 6.02 -1.78
CA PRO A 256 -19.34 5.45 -0.74
C PRO A 256 -18.62 5.37 0.62
N ILE A 257 -17.33 5.74 0.70
CA ILE A 257 -16.65 5.95 1.99
C ILE A 257 -17.10 7.29 2.59
N LEU A 258 -17.33 8.30 1.76
CA LEU A 258 -17.71 9.66 2.21
C LEU A 258 -19.22 9.89 2.23
N VAL A 259 -20.01 9.06 1.52
CA VAL A 259 -21.46 9.05 1.64
C VAL A 259 -21.87 7.87 2.52
N PRO A 260 -22.17 8.08 3.83
CA PRO A 260 -22.72 7.01 4.64
C PRO A 260 -24.00 6.51 3.99
N ASN A 261 -24.07 5.19 3.78
CA ASN A 261 -25.30 4.53 3.34
C ASN A 261 -26.39 4.90 4.36
N PRO A 262 -27.49 5.57 4.00
CA PRO A 262 -28.61 5.70 4.93
C PRO A 262 -29.01 4.28 5.31
N SER A 263 -29.00 4.02 6.62
CA SER A 263 -29.32 2.72 7.18
C SER A 263 -30.64 2.21 6.59
N PRO A 264 -30.81 0.89 6.33
CA PRO A 264 -32.14 0.38 6.10
C PRO A 264 -32.92 0.61 7.40
N ASP A 265 -34.03 1.34 7.30
CA ASP A 265 -34.94 1.58 8.40
C ASP A 265 -35.17 0.28 9.17
N LEU A 266 -34.76 0.28 10.44
CA LEU A 266 -35.27 -0.66 11.42
C LEU A 266 -36.71 -0.22 11.69
N GLU A 267 -37.63 -0.65 10.82
CA GLU A 267 -39.04 -0.74 11.18
C GLU A 267 -39.13 -1.76 12.31
N LEU A 268 -39.30 -1.23 13.52
CA LEU A 268 -39.81 -1.97 14.67
C LEU A 268 -41.23 -2.43 14.36
N PRO A 269 -41.53 -3.71 14.62
CA PRO A 269 -42.70 -4.06 15.40
C PRO A 269 -42.30 -4.50 16.82
#